data_AF-A0A8T7H9A7-F1
#
_entry.id   AF-A0A8T7H9A7-F1
#
_cell.length_a   1.000
_cell.length_b   1.000
_cell.length_c   1.000
_cell.angle_alpha   90.00
_cell.angle_beta   90.00
_cell.angle_gamma   90.00
#
_symmetry.space_group_name_H-M   'P 1'
#
loop_
_entity.id
_entity.type
_entity.pdbx_description
1 polymer ?
#
loop_
_entity_poly.entity_id
_entity_poly.type
_entity_poly.pdbx_seq_one_letter_code
_entity_poly.pdbx_strand_id
1 'polypeptide(L)'
;MRRWLVVIAIAIVLLSALGVSEEATRFPQLSAPSPRNPGPGGLTKFVSILESKGYLVIEPSTLKRALEDLSSYHPSASAMIVTGFSSSDYRYVEELKRWVAKGGLLVVMDEFSDAKPVLKTFGVDMAATVVGVASASCVGNATITLDVYSFLRGGRELCTISSSPVAVEVRVGNGSVIAIGDSSLAINYLSSYPRIFHRNTAFLLKMLSHRHVVAVYFPTSLESFTLGTARAADIAWSLLRFSSKLLTSTPLATALTVFFVVSVSALLACSRITGRRRRSSLEREIYEAKRELNTVLEALRSEGREVGGES
;
A
#
# COMPACT_ATOMS: atom_id res chain seq x y z
N MET A 1 -37.55 -1.69 37.09
CA MET A 1 -36.24 -2.05 36.49
C MET A 1 -36.33 -2.59 35.06
N ARG A 2 -37.16 -3.61 34.75
CA ARG A 2 -37.24 -4.23 33.41
C ARG A 2 -37.46 -3.24 32.24
N ARG A 3 -38.32 -2.24 32.40
CA ARG A 3 -38.61 -1.23 31.35
C ARG A 3 -37.42 -0.33 31.04
N TRP A 4 -36.59 -0.01 32.04
CA TRP A 4 -35.40 0.83 31.88
C TRP A 4 -34.27 0.11 31.13
N LEU A 5 -34.13 -1.21 31.31
CA LEU A 5 -33.15 -2.00 30.56
C LEU A 5 -33.45 -2.04 29.06
N VAL A 6 -34.73 -2.08 28.68
CA VAL A 6 -35.15 -2.03 27.26
C VAL A 6 -34.83 -0.65 26.67
N VAL A 7 -35.11 0.43 27.41
CA VAL A 7 -34.78 1.80 26.98
C VAL A 7 -33.27 1.99 26.83
N ILE A 8 -32.47 1.49 27.78
CA ILE A 8 -31.00 1.55 27.71
C ILE A 8 -30.48 0.73 26.53
N ALA A 9 -31.03 -0.46 26.28
CA ALA A 9 -30.64 -1.28 25.12
C ALA A 9 -30.98 -0.59 23.80
N ILE A 10 -32.17 0.01 23.68
CA ILE A 10 -32.58 0.78 22.49
C ILE A 10 -31.71 2.03 22.33
N ALA A 11 -31.35 2.71 23.42
CA ALA A 11 -30.46 3.86 23.40
C ALA A 11 -29.04 3.48 22.96
N ILE A 12 -28.50 2.35 23.42
CA ILE A 12 -27.21 1.81 22.97
C ILE A 12 -27.29 1.45 21.48
N VAL A 13 -28.38 0.83 21.01
CA VAL A 13 -28.59 0.52 19.59
C VAL A 13 -28.68 1.80 18.74
N LEU A 14 -29.42 2.81 19.20
CA LEU A 14 -29.49 4.11 18.54
C LEU A 14 -28.15 4.83 18.54
N LEU A 15 -27.40 4.81 19.65
CA LEU A 15 -26.04 5.35 19.72
C LEU A 15 -25.03 4.55 18.89
N SER A 16 -25.25 3.25 18.69
CA SER A 16 -24.45 2.42 17.78
C SER A 16 -24.82 2.69 16.32
N ALA A 17 -26.10 2.92 16.03
CA ALA A 17 -26.58 3.25 14.68
C ALA A 17 -26.25 4.70 14.28
N LEU A 18 -26.26 5.63 15.24
CA LEU A 18 -25.95 7.05 15.05
C LEU A 18 -24.46 7.35 15.22
N GLY A 19 -23.77 6.68 16.15
CA GLY A 19 -22.33 6.85 16.42
C GLY A 19 -21.42 6.00 15.53
N VAL A 20 -21.99 5.07 14.75
CA VAL A 20 -21.33 4.44 13.60
C VAL A 20 -21.82 5.10 12.29
N SER A 21 -22.38 6.32 12.36
CA SER A 21 -22.33 7.19 11.18
C SER A 21 -20.85 7.38 10.84
N GLU A 22 -20.57 7.28 9.56
CA GLU A 22 -19.26 7.03 8.95
C GLU A 22 -18.13 7.99 9.36
N GLU A 23 -18.37 9.06 10.11
CA GLU A 23 -17.36 10.03 10.54
C GLU A 23 -16.32 9.48 11.54
N ALA A 24 -16.66 8.57 12.46
CA ALA A 24 -15.69 8.07 13.46
C ALA A 24 -14.82 6.91 12.93
N THR A 25 -15.28 6.21 11.89
CA THR A 25 -14.49 5.23 11.13
C THR A 25 -13.89 5.82 9.86
N ARG A 26 -14.19 7.08 9.53
CA ARG A 26 -13.30 7.94 8.75
C ARG A 26 -12.07 8.29 9.58
N PHE A 27 -11.21 7.29 9.86
CA PHE A 27 -9.84 7.50 9.40
C PHE A 27 -10.03 7.94 7.95
N PRO A 28 -9.59 9.15 7.54
CA PRO A 28 -9.79 9.58 6.15
C PRO A 28 -9.47 8.36 5.31
N GLN A 29 -10.47 7.88 4.56
CA GLN A 29 -10.28 6.81 3.59
C GLN A 29 -9.31 7.41 2.58
N LEU A 30 -8.04 7.43 2.96
CA LEU A 30 -6.89 7.60 2.11
C LEU A 30 -6.99 6.36 1.25
N SER A 31 -7.68 6.53 0.11
CA SER A 31 -7.67 5.56 -0.96
C SER A 31 -6.25 5.03 -1.03
N ALA A 32 -6.10 3.70 -0.97
CA ALA A 32 -4.80 3.04 -0.98
C ALA A 32 -3.87 3.81 -1.93
N PRO A 33 -2.71 4.25 -1.45
CA PRO A 33 -1.94 5.31 -2.09
C PRO A 33 -1.71 4.96 -3.56
N SER A 34 -2.43 5.65 -4.42
CA SER A 34 -2.32 5.51 -5.85
C SER A 34 -1.55 6.71 -6.36
N PRO A 35 -0.60 6.54 -7.29
CA PRO A 35 0.03 7.67 -7.96
C PRO A 35 -0.98 8.63 -8.62
N ARG A 36 -2.22 8.16 -8.86
CA ARG A 36 -3.35 8.93 -9.41
C ARG A 36 -4.41 9.33 -8.39
N ASN A 37 -4.12 9.28 -7.08
CA ASN A 37 -5.02 9.88 -6.08
C ASN A 37 -4.58 11.34 -5.86
N PRO A 38 -5.30 12.36 -6.39
CA PRO A 38 -4.90 13.76 -6.33
C PRO A 38 -5.01 14.41 -4.94
N GLY A 39 -5.25 13.61 -3.89
CA GLY A 39 -5.04 14.06 -2.52
C GLY A 39 -3.55 14.35 -2.26
N PRO A 40 -3.20 14.96 -1.12
CA PRO A 40 -1.80 15.18 -0.72
C PRO A 40 -1.11 13.86 -0.33
N GLY A 41 -1.01 12.92 -1.27
CA GLY A 41 -0.30 11.66 -1.11
C GLY A 41 1.20 11.89 -1.22
N GLY A 42 1.98 11.26 -0.35
CA GLY A 42 3.43 11.38 -0.37
C GLY A 42 4.05 10.93 -1.69
N LEU A 43 3.44 9.94 -2.35
CA LEU A 43 4.02 9.27 -3.50
C LEU A 43 4.03 10.17 -4.74
N THR A 44 2.91 10.82 -5.06
CA THR A 44 2.82 11.78 -6.16
C THR A 44 3.83 12.91 -5.98
N LYS A 45 3.96 13.44 -4.75
CA LYS A 45 4.95 14.47 -4.42
C LYS A 45 6.38 13.99 -4.59
N PHE A 46 6.66 12.74 -4.22
CA PHE A 46 7.97 12.12 -4.39
C PHE A 46 8.31 11.89 -5.88
N VAL A 47 7.35 11.38 -6.67
CA VAL A 47 7.48 11.22 -8.13
C VAL A 47 7.75 12.56 -8.80
N SER A 48 6.98 13.61 -8.50
CA SER A 48 7.22 14.93 -9.07
C SER A 48 8.62 15.48 -8.71
N ILE A 49 9.15 15.16 -7.52
CA ILE A 49 10.53 15.54 -7.17
C ILE A 49 11.55 14.77 -8.00
N LEU A 50 11.35 13.47 -8.23
CA LEU A 50 12.22 12.68 -9.11
C LEU A 50 12.23 13.28 -10.52
N GLU A 51 11.06 13.53 -11.10
CA GLU A 51 10.95 14.13 -12.44
C GLU A 51 11.62 15.51 -12.50
N SER A 52 11.39 16.36 -11.49
CA SER A 52 12.02 17.69 -11.41
C SER A 52 13.55 17.65 -11.31
N LYS A 53 14.11 16.51 -10.88
CA LYS A 53 15.55 16.25 -10.82
C LYS A 53 16.09 15.52 -12.05
N GLY A 54 15.26 15.35 -13.09
CA GLY A 54 15.66 14.76 -14.36
C GLY A 54 15.68 13.23 -14.38
N TYR A 55 15.03 12.57 -13.41
CA TYR A 55 14.85 11.12 -13.46
C TYR A 55 13.74 10.77 -14.46
N LEU A 56 13.94 9.70 -15.23
CA LEU A 56 12.89 9.06 -15.99
C LEU A 56 12.10 8.13 -15.06
N VAL A 57 10.88 8.51 -14.72
CA VAL A 57 10.02 7.74 -13.81
C VAL A 57 9.05 6.85 -14.61
N ILE A 58 8.96 5.59 -14.22
CA ILE A 58 8.01 4.61 -14.77
C ILE A 58 7.06 4.20 -13.64
N GLU A 59 5.75 4.28 -13.87
CA GLU A 59 4.72 3.96 -12.87
C GLU A 59 3.89 2.74 -13.32
N PRO A 60 4.46 1.53 -13.20
CA PRO A 60 3.85 0.31 -13.73
C PRO A 60 2.66 -0.14 -12.88
N SER A 61 1.64 -0.70 -13.54
CA SER A 61 0.45 -1.25 -12.87
C SER A 61 0.67 -2.61 -12.21
N THR A 62 1.74 -3.33 -12.57
CA THR A 62 2.10 -4.65 -12.04
C THR A 62 3.62 -4.81 -11.96
N LEU A 63 4.12 -5.67 -11.08
CA LEU A 63 5.55 -5.97 -11.01
C LEU A 63 6.09 -6.56 -12.33
N LYS A 64 5.29 -7.39 -13.01
CA LYS A 64 5.64 -7.91 -14.34
C LYS A 64 5.92 -6.77 -15.31
N ARG A 65 5.01 -5.79 -15.37
CA ARG A 65 5.14 -4.66 -16.28
C ARG A 65 6.36 -3.80 -15.92
N ALA A 66 6.63 -3.63 -14.63
CA ALA A 66 7.83 -2.96 -14.15
C ALA A 66 9.11 -3.61 -14.70
N LEU A 67 9.20 -4.94 -14.62
CA LEU A 67 10.35 -5.71 -15.11
C LEU A 67 10.46 -5.66 -16.64
N GLU A 68 9.34 -5.76 -17.35
CA GLU A 68 9.29 -5.61 -18.81
C GLU A 68 9.78 -4.22 -19.26
N ASP A 69 9.29 -3.14 -18.64
CA ASP A 69 9.68 -1.78 -18.98
C ASP A 69 11.17 -1.55 -18.65
N LEU A 70 11.64 -2.02 -17.48
CA LEU A 70 13.05 -1.92 -17.08
C LEU A 70 14.00 -2.76 -17.94
N SER A 71 13.52 -3.80 -18.61
CA SER A 71 14.35 -4.65 -19.48
C SER A 71 14.93 -3.89 -20.67
N SER A 72 14.31 -2.76 -21.04
CA SER A 72 14.80 -1.86 -22.09
C SER A 72 15.96 -0.96 -21.64
N TYR A 73 16.29 -0.95 -20.35
CA TYR A 73 17.36 -0.13 -19.78
C TYR A 73 18.47 -0.99 -19.18
N HIS A 74 19.69 -0.44 -19.14
CA HIS A 74 20.80 -1.12 -18.48
C HIS A 74 20.54 -1.23 -16.97
N PRO A 75 20.68 -2.42 -16.34
CA PRO A 75 20.38 -2.58 -14.90
C PRO A 75 21.18 -1.64 -14.00
N SER A 76 22.46 -1.38 -14.31
CA SER A 76 23.28 -0.46 -13.51
C SER A 76 22.80 1.01 -13.55
N ALA A 77 22.02 1.40 -14.55
CA ALA A 77 21.47 2.74 -14.70
C ALA A 77 20.04 2.87 -14.16
N SER A 78 19.45 1.77 -13.67
CA SER A 78 18.04 1.70 -13.31
C SER A 78 17.81 1.22 -11.87
N ALA A 79 16.79 1.78 -11.25
CA ALA A 79 16.30 1.42 -9.94
C ALA A 79 14.82 1.02 -10.00
N MET A 80 14.41 0.14 -9.11
CA MET A 80 13.02 -0.16 -8.85
C MET A 80 12.73 0.12 -7.38
N ILE A 81 11.75 0.95 -7.11
CA ILE A 81 11.19 1.18 -5.77
C ILE A 81 9.89 0.39 -5.69
N VAL A 82 9.79 -0.50 -4.70
CA VAL A 82 8.62 -1.33 -4.46
C VAL A 82 8.11 -1.06 -3.05
N THR A 83 6.85 -0.69 -2.94
CA THR A 83 6.20 -0.34 -1.67
C THR A 83 5.18 -1.40 -1.28
N GLY A 84 5.65 -2.51 -0.69
CA GLY A 84 4.86 -3.71 -0.42
C GLY A 84 4.78 -4.67 -1.62
N PHE A 85 4.26 -5.87 -1.38
CA PHE A 85 4.06 -6.91 -2.41
C PHE A 85 2.68 -7.54 -2.28
N SER A 86 2.07 -7.91 -3.40
CA SER A 86 0.90 -8.79 -3.41
C SER A 86 1.32 -10.26 -3.52
N SER A 87 0.44 -11.18 -3.14
CA SER A 87 0.65 -12.62 -3.32
C SER A 87 0.95 -13.00 -4.79
N SER A 88 0.36 -12.26 -5.74
CA SER A 88 0.54 -12.47 -7.17
C SER A 88 1.94 -12.06 -7.68
N ASP A 89 2.66 -11.24 -6.92
CA ASP A 89 3.99 -10.75 -7.30
C ASP A 89 5.09 -11.76 -7.00
N TYR A 90 4.86 -12.69 -6.07
CA TYR A 90 5.87 -13.67 -5.64
C TYR A 90 6.38 -14.56 -6.77
N ARG A 91 5.58 -14.75 -7.83
CA ARG A 91 6.00 -15.50 -9.03
C ARG A 91 7.11 -14.81 -9.83
N TYR A 92 7.36 -13.52 -9.61
CA TYR A 92 8.37 -12.72 -10.33
C TYR A 92 9.66 -12.52 -9.53
N VAL A 93 9.76 -13.06 -8.31
CA VAL A 93 10.91 -12.82 -7.42
C VAL A 93 12.23 -13.32 -8.02
N GLU A 94 12.22 -14.46 -8.72
CA GLU A 94 13.44 -14.97 -9.39
C GLU A 94 13.86 -14.12 -10.60
N GLU A 95 12.91 -13.49 -11.29
CA GLU A 95 13.22 -12.54 -12.35
C GLU A 95 13.78 -11.24 -11.78
N LEU A 96 13.17 -10.75 -10.70
CA LEU A 96 13.65 -9.59 -9.96
C LEU A 96 15.07 -9.81 -9.44
N LYS A 97 15.34 -10.97 -8.83
CA LYS A 97 16.67 -11.36 -8.34
C LYS A 97 17.71 -11.41 -9.46
N ARG A 98 17.35 -11.96 -10.63
CA ARG A 98 18.23 -11.96 -11.81
C ARG A 98 18.49 -10.56 -12.34
N TRP A 99 17.49 -9.67 -12.34
CA TRP A 99 17.67 -8.27 -12.75
C TRP A 99 18.60 -7.52 -11.78
N VAL A 100 18.41 -7.67 -10.47
CA VAL A 100 19.32 -7.10 -9.46
C VAL A 100 20.74 -7.66 -9.64
N ALA A 101 20.89 -8.98 -9.81
CA ALA A 101 22.20 -9.61 -10.01
C ALA A 101 23.02 -9.02 -11.18
N LYS A 102 22.33 -8.50 -12.21
CA LYS A 102 22.95 -7.84 -13.38
C LYS A 102 23.34 -6.38 -13.15
N GLY A 103 23.07 -5.79 -11.98
CA GLY A 103 23.43 -4.40 -11.65
C GLY A 103 22.27 -3.52 -11.18
N GLY A 104 21.03 -4.04 -11.23
CA GLY A 104 19.83 -3.33 -10.78
C GLY A 104 19.90 -2.92 -9.32
N LEU A 105 19.25 -1.80 -8.97
CA LEU A 105 18.93 -1.48 -7.57
C LEU A 105 17.46 -1.75 -7.31
N LEU A 106 17.20 -2.61 -6.34
CA LEU A 106 15.85 -2.77 -5.79
C LEU A 106 15.79 -2.07 -4.43
N VAL A 107 14.87 -1.14 -4.26
CA VAL A 107 14.50 -0.54 -2.97
C VAL A 107 13.15 -1.11 -2.57
N VAL A 108 13.11 -1.94 -1.54
CA VAL A 108 11.89 -2.50 -0.97
C VAL A 108 11.53 -1.71 0.29
N MET A 109 10.32 -1.16 0.32
CA MET A 109 9.78 -0.45 1.47
C MET A 109 8.48 -1.14 1.88
N ASP A 110 8.36 -1.55 3.13
CA ASP A 110 7.18 -2.31 3.59
C ASP A 110 6.93 -2.10 5.09
N GLU A 111 5.68 -1.76 5.42
CA GLU A 111 5.23 -1.46 6.78
C GLU A 111 4.51 -2.68 7.42
N PHE A 112 3.95 -3.60 6.63
CA PHE A 112 3.07 -4.68 7.09
C PHE A 112 3.63 -6.09 6.92
N SER A 113 4.93 -6.23 6.67
CA SER A 113 5.59 -7.53 6.48
C SER A 113 5.14 -8.33 5.24
N ASP A 114 4.43 -7.70 4.30
CA ASP A 114 4.02 -8.31 3.02
C ASP A 114 5.22 -8.65 2.14
N ALA A 115 6.32 -7.91 2.29
CA ALA A 115 7.58 -8.13 1.59
C ALA A 115 8.45 -9.23 2.23
N LYS A 116 8.09 -9.76 3.40
CA LYS A 116 8.91 -10.73 4.14
C LYS A 116 9.30 -11.96 3.31
N PRO A 117 8.41 -12.60 2.53
CA PRO A 117 8.80 -13.73 1.68
C PRO A 117 9.83 -13.35 0.63
N VAL A 118 9.70 -12.16 0.03
CA VAL A 118 10.60 -11.64 -0.99
C VAL A 118 11.96 -11.31 -0.39
N LEU A 119 11.98 -10.55 0.71
CA LEU A 119 13.20 -10.15 1.42
C LEU A 119 14.01 -11.35 1.91
N LYS A 120 13.33 -12.43 2.34
CA LYS A 120 13.99 -13.67 2.75
C LYS A 120 14.79 -14.31 1.61
N THR A 121 14.35 -14.18 0.35
CA THR A 121 15.11 -14.70 -0.82
C THR A 121 16.43 -13.97 -1.06
N PHE A 122 16.56 -12.77 -0.48
CA PHE A 122 17.76 -11.94 -0.47
C PHE A 122 18.53 -12.04 0.86
N GLY A 123 18.13 -12.92 1.78
CA GLY A 123 18.79 -13.09 3.08
C GLY A 123 18.50 -11.97 4.07
N VAL A 124 17.39 -11.26 3.92
CA VAL A 124 16.91 -10.26 4.88
C VAL A 124 15.71 -10.79 5.63
N ASP A 125 15.82 -10.83 6.96
CA ASP A 125 14.72 -11.15 7.86
C ASP A 125 14.05 -9.87 8.35
N MET A 126 12.73 -9.86 8.35
CA MET A 126 11.89 -8.78 8.88
C MET A 126 11.19 -9.23 10.16
N ALA A 127 11.37 -8.45 11.22
CA ALA A 127 10.73 -8.63 12.51
C ALA A 127 9.24 -8.24 12.47
N ALA A 128 8.57 -8.24 13.63
CA ALA A 128 7.20 -7.75 13.73
C ALA A 128 7.14 -6.22 13.58
N THR A 129 6.04 -5.74 13.01
CA THR A 129 5.75 -4.31 12.86
C THR A 129 5.63 -3.62 14.23
N VAL A 130 6.26 -2.46 14.34
CA VAL A 130 6.15 -1.49 15.43
C VAL A 130 5.33 -0.31 14.93
N VAL A 131 4.32 0.06 15.72
CA VAL A 131 3.46 1.22 15.44
C VAL A 131 3.92 2.37 16.33
N GLY A 132 4.40 3.46 15.73
CA GLY A 132 4.79 4.68 16.43
C GLY A 132 5.88 5.47 15.72
N VAL A 133 5.87 6.79 15.93
CA VAL A 133 6.83 7.69 15.30
C VAL A 133 8.21 7.59 15.95
N ALA A 134 9.23 7.37 15.14
CA ALA A 134 10.62 7.31 15.60
C ALA A 134 11.59 7.97 14.59
N SER A 135 12.72 8.46 15.10
CA SER A 135 13.80 8.98 14.26
C SER A 135 14.91 7.94 14.15
N ALA A 136 15.29 7.59 12.92
CA ALA A 136 16.39 6.69 12.66
C ALA A 136 17.65 7.45 12.25
N SER A 137 18.79 7.04 12.79
CA SER A 137 20.10 7.56 12.39
C SER A 137 20.64 6.74 11.24
N CYS A 138 21.04 7.40 10.15
CA CYS A 138 21.41 6.77 8.89
C CYS A 138 22.83 7.12 8.44
N VAL A 139 23.37 6.28 7.56
CA VAL A 139 24.70 6.45 6.96
C VAL A 139 24.92 7.83 6.33
N GLY A 140 26.07 8.43 6.65
CA GLY A 140 26.43 9.78 6.21
C GLY A 140 25.62 10.87 6.90
N ASN A 141 25.43 10.74 8.23
CA ASN A 141 24.78 11.71 9.11
C ASN A 141 23.37 12.12 8.69
N ALA A 142 22.66 11.24 7.97
CA ALA A 142 21.27 11.46 7.62
C ALA A 142 20.36 11.04 8.78
N THR A 143 19.22 11.69 8.91
CA THR A 143 18.17 11.31 9.87
C THR A 143 16.85 11.26 9.12
N ILE A 144 16.15 10.13 9.25
CA ILE A 144 14.81 9.94 8.69
C ILE A 144 13.81 9.75 9.82
N THR A 145 12.55 10.11 9.55
CA THR A 145 11.44 9.87 10.47
C THR A 145 10.55 8.78 9.91
N LEU A 146 10.26 7.81 10.76
CA LEU A 146 9.46 6.61 10.51
C LEU A 146 8.18 6.68 11.36
N ASP A 147 7.11 6.01 10.93
CA ASP A 147 5.81 5.98 11.64
C ASP A 147 5.31 4.54 11.90
N VAL A 148 5.35 3.69 10.88
CA VAL A 148 5.02 2.26 11.01
C VAL A 148 6.20 1.50 10.44
N TYR A 149 7.00 0.91 11.32
CA TYR A 149 8.29 0.35 10.94
C TYR A 149 8.55 -1.05 11.48
N SER A 150 9.37 -1.81 10.78
CA SER A 150 9.86 -3.12 11.20
C SER A 150 11.37 -3.11 11.33
N PHE A 151 11.89 -3.81 12.34
CA PHE A 151 13.32 -4.07 12.42
C PHE A 151 13.75 -5.11 11.40
N LEU A 152 14.95 -4.94 10.85
CA LEU A 152 15.52 -5.77 9.81
C LEU A 152 16.80 -6.44 10.32
N ARG A 153 17.07 -7.64 9.81
CA ARG A 153 18.31 -8.36 10.05
C ARG A 153 18.85 -8.93 8.73
N GLY A 154 20.16 -8.85 8.55
CA GLY A 154 20.85 -9.32 7.35
C GLY A 154 21.28 -8.16 6.46
N GLY A 155 22.47 -8.27 5.86
CA GLY A 155 23.07 -7.20 5.07
C GLY A 155 23.82 -6.14 5.89
N ARG A 156 24.22 -5.08 5.20
CA ARG A 156 24.90 -3.91 5.76
C ARG A 156 23.87 -2.92 6.27
N GLU A 157 24.00 -2.51 7.53
CA GLU A 157 23.10 -1.53 8.14
C GLU A 157 23.21 -0.16 7.46
N LEU A 158 22.06 0.42 7.11
CA LEU A 158 21.95 1.76 6.54
C LEU A 158 21.34 2.76 7.52
N CYS A 159 20.37 2.32 8.31
CA CYS A 159 19.70 3.13 9.32
C CYS A 159 19.38 2.29 10.55
N THR A 160 19.47 2.89 11.74
CA THR A 160 19.18 2.25 13.01
C THR A 160 18.32 3.11 13.92
N ILE A 161 17.53 2.47 14.78
CA ILE A 161 16.85 3.05 15.94
C ILE A 161 17.35 2.30 17.17
N SER A 162 17.99 3.02 18.10
CA SER A 162 18.54 2.41 19.32
C SER A 162 19.39 1.15 19.03
N SER A 163 20.28 1.25 18.03
CA SER A 163 21.15 0.16 17.54
C SER A 163 20.45 -1.00 16.83
N SER A 164 19.13 -0.97 16.67
CA SER A 164 18.40 -1.96 15.87
C SER A 164 18.22 -1.49 14.42
N PRO A 165 18.60 -2.28 13.40
CA PRO A 165 18.48 -1.85 12.01
C PRO A 165 17.04 -1.74 11.55
N VAL A 166 16.74 -0.66 10.82
CA VAL A 166 15.45 -0.41 10.15
C VAL A 166 15.59 -0.22 8.64
N ALA A 167 16.83 -0.05 8.17
CA ALA A 167 17.17 -0.14 6.76
C ALA A 167 18.49 -0.90 6.59
N VAL A 168 18.56 -1.79 5.61
CA VAL A 168 19.74 -2.62 5.31
C VAL A 168 19.98 -2.71 3.80
N GLU A 169 21.24 -2.88 3.40
CA GLU A 169 21.66 -3.15 2.02
C GLU A 169 22.25 -4.55 1.91
N VAL A 170 21.78 -5.33 0.92
CA VAL A 170 22.39 -6.60 0.52
C VAL A 170 22.93 -6.49 -0.88
N ARG A 171 24.17 -6.95 -1.10
CA ARG A 171 24.75 -7.07 -2.43
C ARG A 171 24.34 -8.38 -3.09
N VAL A 172 23.91 -8.29 -4.34
CA VAL A 172 23.47 -9.45 -5.13
C VAL A 172 24.10 -9.32 -6.50
N GLY A 173 25.11 -10.15 -6.79
CA GLY A 173 25.92 -10.01 -7.99
C GLY A 173 26.49 -8.59 -8.12
N ASN A 174 26.21 -7.93 -9.23
CA ASN A 174 26.64 -6.56 -9.51
C ASN A 174 25.69 -5.47 -8.98
N GLY A 175 24.50 -5.85 -8.50
CA GLY A 175 23.50 -4.92 -7.98
C GLY A 175 23.34 -4.99 -6.47
N SER A 176 22.26 -4.39 -6.00
CA SER A 176 21.95 -4.31 -4.57
C SER A 176 20.46 -4.28 -4.30
N VAL A 177 20.07 -4.84 -3.17
CA VAL A 177 18.74 -4.68 -2.58
C VAL A 177 18.88 -3.81 -1.33
N ILE A 178 18.12 -2.72 -1.28
CA ILE A 178 17.93 -1.90 -0.09
C ILE A 178 16.56 -2.23 0.47
N ALA A 179 16.51 -2.78 1.67
CA ALA A 179 15.27 -3.01 2.39
C ALA A 179 15.09 -1.93 3.44
N ILE A 180 13.91 -1.32 3.50
CA ILE A 180 13.52 -0.33 4.50
C ILE A 180 12.23 -0.82 5.13
N GLY A 181 12.23 -0.97 6.45
CA GLY A 181 11.11 -1.55 7.19
C GLY A 181 9.90 -0.63 7.31
N ASP A 182 9.81 0.43 6.51
CA ASP A 182 8.74 1.43 6.57
C ASP A 182 8.49 1.98 5.14
N SER A 183 7.23 1.96 4.69
CA SER A 183 6.78 2.52 3.40
C SER A 183 6.26 3.97 3.50
N SER A 184 5.99 4.45 4.73
CA SER A 184 5.48 5.80 5.03
C SER A 184 6.46 6.91 4.64
N LEU A 185 7.76 6.60 4.52
CA LEU A 185 8.81 7.49 4.03
C LEU A 185 8.45 8.22 2.74
N ALA A 186 7.73 7.54 1.85
CA ALA A 186 7.32 8.06 0.55
C ALA A 186 5.80 8.18 0.39
N ILE A 187 4.98 7.70 1.32
CA ILE A 187 3.57 7.43 1.04
C ILE A 187 2.60 8.17 1.98
N ASN A 188 2.93 8.30 3.27
CA ASN A 188 1.93 8.60 4.28
C ASN A 188 1.90 10.10 4.69
N TYR A 189 1.11 10.39 5.72
CA TYR A 189 0.93 11.69 6.37
C TYR A 189 2.24 12.40 6.75
N LEU A 190 3.35 11.68 6.95
CA LEU A 190 4.67 12.29 7.13
C LEU A 190 5.04 13.26 6.00
N SER A 191 4.51 13.05 4.79
CA SER A 191 4.65 13.96 3.65
C SER A 191 4.00 15.33 3.82
N SER A 192 3.03 15.45 4.74
CA SER A 192 2.35 16.69 5.11
C SER A 192 3.24 17.60 5.96
N TYR A 193 4.33 17.08 6.55
CA TYR A 193 5.31 17.87 7.29
C TYR A 193 6.54 18.18 6.42
N PRO A 194 6.72 19.42 5.94
CA PRO A 194 7.73 19.74 4.92
C PRO A 194 9.16 19.36 5.30
N ARG A 195 9.56 19.57 6.56
CA ARG A 195 10.91 19.24 7.04
C ARG A 195 11.17 17.74 7.08
N ILE A 196 10.18 16.95 7.52
CA ILE A 196 10.29 15.49 7.57
C ILE A 196 10.33 14.94 6.14
N PHE A 197 9.40 15.38 5.30
CA PHE A 197 9.33 14.99 3.91
C PHE A 197 10.63 15.29 3.14
N HIS A 198 11.22 16.48 3.34
CA HIS A 198 12.49 16.85 2.71
C HIS A 198 13.64 15.93 3.15
N ARG A 199 13.75 15.61 4.45
CA ARG A 199 14.79 14.71 4.96
C ARG A 199 14.64 13.29 4.41
N ASN A 200 13.43 12.75 4.44
CA ASN A 200 13.11 11.43 3.92
C ASN A 200 13.37 11.35 2.41
N THR A 201 12.93 12.36 1.65
CA THR A 201 13.17 12.44 0.20
C THR A 201 14.66 12.55 -0.13
N ALA A 202 15.41 13.39 0.60
CA ALA A 202 16.85 13.51 0.40
C ALA A 202 17.58 12.18 0.65
N PHE A 203 17.17 11.42 1.67
CA PHE A 203 17.69 10.09 1.92
C PHE A 203 17.38 9.13 0.76
N LEU A 204 16.12 9.06 0.31
CA LEU A 204 15.74 8.18 -0.81
C LEU A 204 16.49 8.54 -2.10
N LEU A 205 16.61 9.82 -2.43
CA LEU A 205 17.40 10.29 -3.58
C LEU A 205 18.86 9.87 -3.49
N LYS A 206 19.47 9.95 -2.29
CA LYS A 206 20.84 9.48 -2.06
C LYS A 206 20.97 7.97 -2.31
N MET A 207 19.96 7.18 -1.94
CA MET A 207 19.96 5.72 -2.15
C MET A 207 19.86 5.34 -3.63
N LEU A 208 19.17 6.13 -4.45
CA LEU A 208 19.12 5.93 -5.90
C LEU A 208 20.49 6.10 -6.57
N SER A 209 21.47 6.72 -5.90
CA SER A 209 22.83 6.95 -6.41
C SER A 209 22.79 7.67 -7.76
N HIS A 210 23.49 7.14 -8.77
CA HIS A 210 23.59 7.67 -10.13
C HIS A 210 22.61 6.99 -11.11
N ARG A 211 21.53 6.41 -10.62
CA ARG A 211 20.54 5.72 -11.47
C ARG A 211 19.52 6.74 -11.95
N HIS A 212 19.33 6.82 -13.27
CA HIS A 212 18.49 7.84 -13.89
C HIS A 212 17.10 7.34 -14.27
N VAL A 213 16.90 6.02 -14.31
CA VAL A 213 15.59 5.39 -14.59
C VAL A 213 15.05 4.77 -13.32
N VAL A 214 13.84 5.14 -12.91
CA VAL A 214 13.24 4.69 -11.66
C VAL A 214 11.84 4.15 -11.94
N ALA A 215 11.65 2.84 -11.76
CA ALA A 215 10.32 2.27 -11.70
C ALA A 215 9.77 2.39 -10.28
N VAL A 216 8.60 2.99 -10.10
CA VAL A 216 7.92 3.13 -8.81
C VAL A 216 6.68 2.26 -8.83
N TYR A 217 6.78 1.07 -8.21
CA TYR A 217 5.71 0.09 -8.18
C TYR A 217 5.01 0.07 -6.83
N PHE A 218 3.69 0.29 -6.86
CA PHE A 218 2.79 0.14 -5.73
C PHE A 218 1.78 -0.96 -6.06
N PRO A 219 1.72 -2.07 -5.31
CA PRO A 219 0.70 -3.09 -5.53
C PRO A 219 -0.67 -2.49 -5.24
N THR A 220 -1.46 -2.31 -6.28
CA THR A 220 -2.88 -1.89 -6.20
C THR A 220 -3.74 -3.05 -5.69
N SER A 221 -3.38 -3.68 -4.58
CA SER A 221 -4.26 -4.66 -3.95
C SER A 221 -5.31 -3.91 -3.12
N LEU A 222 -6.50 -3.80 -3.72
CA LEU A 222 -7.77 -3.63 -3.01
C LEU A 222 -8.02 -4.73 -1.94
N GLU A 223 -7.15 -5.75 -1.86
CA GLU A 223 -7.22 -6.86 -0.90
C GLU A 223 -6.93 -6.43 0.55
N SER A 224 -6.13 -5.38 0.76
CA SER A 224 -5.96 -4.78 2.09
C SER A 224 -7.29 -4.26 2.66
N PHE A 225 -8.23 -3.86 1.80
CA PHE A 225 -9.60 -3.48 2.19
C PHE A 225 -10.45 -4.69 2.63
N THR A 226 -10.19 -5.87 2.06
CA THR A 226 -10.86 -7.13 2.48
C THR A 226 -10.27 -7.71 3.78
N LEU A 227 -9.03 -7.38 4.13
CA LEU A 227 -8.44 -7.83 5.41
C LEU A 227 -9.12 -7.14 6.61
N GLY A 228 -9.56 -5.88 6.44
CA GLY A 228 -10.35 -5.17 7.44
C GLY A 228 -11.72 -5.80 7.68
N THR A 229 -12.38 -6.31 6.64
CA THR A 229 -13.68 -6.99 6.77
C THR A 229 -13.54 -8.41 7.32
N ALA A 230 -12.45 -9.12 6.99
CA ALA A 230 -12.12 -10.41 7.58
C ALA A 230 -11.80 -10.29 9.08
N ARG A 231 -10.99 -9.31 9.50
CA ARG A 231 -10.73 -9.03 10.92
C ARG A 231 -11.99 -8.57 11.66
N ALA A 232 -12.83 -7.75 11.04
CA ALA A 232 -14.12 -7.38 11.62
C ALA A 232 -15.04 -8.61 11.78
N ALA A 233 -15.01 -9.55 10.84
CA ALA A 233 -15.74 -10.81 10.93
C ALA A 233 -15.17 -11.74 12.01
N ASP A 234 -13.85 -11.81 12.19
CA ASP A 234 -13.22 -12.60 13.26
C ASP A 234 -13.47 -12.02 14.66
N ILE A 235 -13.45 -10.68 14.78
CA ILE A 235 -13.85 -9.99 16.02
C ILE A 235 -15.32 -10.26 16.31
N ALA A 236 -16.20 -10.13 15.31
CA ALA A 236 -17.61 -10.42 15.46
C ALA A 236 -17.87 -11.90 15.83
N TRP A 237 -17.16 -12.84 15.20
CA TRP A 237 -17.27 -14.28 15.49
C TRP A 237 -16.74 -14.63 16.88
N SER A 238 -15.68 -13.97 17.33
CA SER A 238 -15.12 -14.13 18.68
C SER A 238 -16.08 -13.59 19.74
N LEU A 239 -16.72 -12.45 19.48
CA LEU A 239 -17.78 -11.89 20.33
C LEU A 239 -19.01 -12.82 20.38
N LEU A 240 -19.38 -13.46 19.27
CA LEU A 240 -20.45 -14.47 19.21
C LEU A 240 -20.13 -15.75 19.99
N ARG A 241 -18.89 -16.23 19.92
CA ARG A 241 -18.43 -17.37 20.72
C ARG A 241 -18.37 -17.03 22.22
N PHE A 242 -17.99 -15.81 22.55
CA PHE A 242 -17.98 -15.34 23.93
C PHE A 242 -19.41 -15.20 24.47
N SER A 243 -20.32 -14.60 23.69
CA SER A 243 -21.71 -14.45 24.08
C SER A 243 -22.41 -15.79 24.26
N SER A 244 -22.20 -16.75 23.35
CA SER A 244 -22.77 -18.11 23.44
C SER A 244 -22.28 -18.91 24.66
N LYS A 245 -21.07 -18.64 25.17
CA LYS A 245 -20.57 -19.24 26.43
C LYS A 245 -21.17 -18.60 27.69
N LEU A 246 -21.59 -17.35 27.62
CA LEU A 246 -22.31 -16.64 28.70
C LEU A 246 -23.82 -16.96 28.73
N LEU A 247 -24.29 -17.85 27.84
CA LEU A 247 -25.67 -17.92 27.39
C LEU A 247 -26.44 -19.16 27.84
N THR A 248 -26.32 -19.53 29.11
CA THR A 248 -27.08 -20.68 29.64
C THR A 248 -28.22 -20.32 30.61
N SER A 249 -28.71 -19.07 30.69
CA SER A 249 -29.86 -18.85 31.60
C SER A 249 -30.82 -17.67 31.39
N THR A 250 -30.71 -16.78 30.38
CA THR A 250 -31.69 -15.69 30.26
C THR A 250 -32.18 -15.37 28.83
N PRO A 251 -33.51 -15.17 28.62
CA PRO A 251 -34.10 -14.78 27.34
C PRO A 251 -33.51 -13.49 26.74
N LEU A 252 -33.01 -12.59 27.58
CA LEU A 252 -32.41 -11.33 27.17
C LEU A 252 -31.10 -11.55 26.40
N ALA A 253 -30.28 -12.50 26.84
CA ALA A 253 -29.02 -12.82 26.18
C ALA A 253 -29.25 -13.47 24.80
N THR A 254 -30.33 -14.25 24.66
CA THR A 254 -30.73 -14.85 23.37
C THR A 254 -31.14 -13.76 22.39
N ALA A 255 -31.95 -12.79 22.84
CA ALA A 255 -32.37 -11.66 22.02
C ALA A 255 -31.17 -10.80 21.55
N LEU A 256 -30.22 -10.51 22.44
CA LEU A 256 -29.01 -9.75 22.10
C LEU A 256 -28.11 -10.48 21.09
N THR A 257 -28.03 -11.81 21.20
CA THR A 257 -27.23 -12.62 20.27
C THR A 257 -27.88 -12.70 18.89
N VAL A 258 -29.19 -12.94 18.81
CA VAL A 258 -29.93 -12.89 17.54
C VAL A 258 -29.78 -11.51 16.89
N PHE A 259 -29.90 -10.44 17.68
CA PHE A 259 -29.73 -9.07 17.20
C PHE A 259 -28.32 -8.86 16.62
N PHE A 260 -27.27 -9.25 17.34
CA PHE A 260 -25.89 -9.12 16.88
C PHE A 260 -25.63 -9.92 15.58
N VAL A 261 -26.13 -11.16 15.48
CA VAL A 261 -26.01 -11.98 14.26
C VAL A 261 -26.67 -11.29 13.06
N VAL A 262 -27.87 -10.74 13.25
CA VAL A 262 -28.61 -10.04 12.18
C VAL A 262 -27.89 -8.77 11.75
N SER A 263 -27.41 -7.95 12.69
CA SER A 263 -26.67 -6.71 12.40
C SER A 263 -25.37 -6.98 11.64
N VAL A 264 -24.59 -7.99 12.06
CA VAL A 264 -23.36 -8.39 11.37
C VAL A 264 -23.67 -8.95 9.98
N SER A 265 -24.72 -9.77 9.83
CA SER A 265 -25.12 -10.32 8.54
C SER A 265 -25.58 -9.24 7.56
N ALA A 266 -26.33 -8.24 8.04
CA ALA A 266 -26.75 -7.08 7.26
C ALA A 266 -25.56 -6.22 6.82
N LEU A 267 -24.60 -5.96 7.72
CA LEU A 267 -23.36 -5.23 7.39
C LEU A 267 -22.54 -5.97 6.33
N LEU A 268 -22.38 -7.30 6.47
CA LEU A 268 -21.68 -8.13 5.48
C LEU A 268 -22.41 -8.13 4.12
N ALA A 269 -23.74 -8.22 4.12
CA ALA A 269 -24.55 -8.12 2.89
C ALA A 269 -24.40 -6.75 2.21
N CYS A 270 -24.49 -5.65 2.98
CA CYS A 270 -24.27 -4.29 2.47
C CYS A 270 -22.85 -4.09 1.92
N SER A 271 -21.82 -4.65 2.57
CA SER A 271 -20.43 -4.59 2.07
C SER A 271 -20.26 -5.32 0.73
N ARG A 272 -20.94 -6.45 0.52
CA ARG A 272 -20.93 -7.18 -0.75
C ARG A 272 -21.65 -6.42 -1.86
N ILE A 273 -22.77 -5.75 -1.53
CA ILE A 273 -23.54 -4.97 -2.49
C ILE A 273 -22.78 -3.71 -2.91
N THR A 274 -22.21 -2.98 -1.96
CA THR A 274 -21.39 -1.78 -2.23
C THR A 274 -20.10 -2.14 -2.98
N GLY A 275 -19.44 -3.25 -2.62
CA GLY A 275 -18.29 -3.78 -3.37
C GLY A 275 -18.61 -4.15 -4.82
N ARG A 276 -19.77 -4.78 -5.09
CA ARG A 276 -20.24 -5.06 -6.46
C ARG A 276 -20.59 -3.79 -7.23
N ARG A 277 -21.27 -2.82 -6.61
CA ARG A 277 -21.64 -1.55 -7.26
C ARG A 277 -20.41 -0.71 -7.62
N ARG A 278 -19.41 -0.61 -6.73
CA ARG A 278 -18.14 0.09 -7.01
C ARG A 278 -17.37 -0.58 -8.14
N ARG A 279 -17.33 -1.91 -8.18
CA ARG A 279 -16.70 -2.67 -9.27
C ARG A 279 -17.37 -2.39 -10.62
N SER A 280 -18.71 -2.36 -10.65
CA SER A 280 -19.46 -2.04 -11.89
C SER A 280 -19.34 -0.58 -12.34
N SER A 281 -19.16 0.38 -11.42
CA SER A 281 -18.90 1.79 -11.77
C SER A 281 -17.51 1.97 -12.36
N LEU A 282 -16.50 1.37 -11.72
CA LEU A 282 -15.12 1.43 -12.18
C LEU A 282 -14.94 0.72 -13.53
N GLU A 283 -15.62 -0.40 -13.76
CA GLU A 283 -15.61 -1.10 -15.05
C GLU A 283 -16.28 -0.28 -16.16
N ARG A 284 -17.33 0.50 -15.86
CA ARG A 284 -17.92 1.45 -16.81
C ARG A 284 -17.00 2.63 -17.11
N GLU A 285 -16.42 3.24 -16.09
CA GLU A 285 -15.49 4.37 -16.26
C GLU A 285 -14.25 3.95 -17.07
N ILE A 286 -13.71 2.75 -16.82
CA ILE A 286 -12.60 2.19 -17.61
C ILE A 286 -13.03 1.92 -19.06
N TYR A 287 -14.26 1.44 -19.27
CA TYR A 287 -14.79 1.20 -20.61
C TYR A 287 -15.01 2.49 -21.40
N GLU A 288 -15.57 3.52 -20.77
CA GLU A 288 -15.77 4.84 -21.37
C GLU A 288 -14.45 5.52 -21.70
N ALA A 289 -13.48 5.51 -20.79
CA ALA A 289 -12.14 6.06 -21.04
C ALA A 289 -11.41 5.36 -22.20
N LYS A 290 -11.56 4.03 -22.33
CA LYS A 290 -11.00 3.27 -23.47
C LYS A 290 -11.67 3.65 -24.79
N ARG A 291 -12.98 3.89 -24.77
CA ARG A 291 -13.74 4.27 -25.95
C ARG A 291 -13.30 5.65 -26.46
N GLU A 292 -13.20 6.63 -25.56
CA GLU A 292 -12.74 7.98 -25.91
C GLU A 292 -11.32 7.97 -26.47
N LEU A 293 -10.41 7.22 -25.86
CA LEU A 293 -9.03 7.09 -26.34
C LEU A 293 -8.96 6.51 -27.76
N ASN A 294 -9.77 5.49 -28.06
CA ASN A 294 -9.81 4.91 -29.41
C ASN A 294 -10.36 5.89 -30.44
N THR A 295 -11.38 6.70 -30.09
CA THR A 295 -11.91 7.74 -30.97
C THR A 295 -10.85 8.79 -31.31
N VAL A 296 -10.04 9.21 -30.32
CA VAL A 296 -8.93 10.15 -30.56
C VAL A 296 -7.85 9.52 -31.45
N LEU A 297 -7.49 8.26 -31.22
CA LEU A 297 -6.49 7.56 -32.04
C LEU A 297 -6.94 7.34 -33.49
N GLU A 298 -8.24 7.14 -33.72
CA GLU A 298 -8.81 7.05 -35.06
C GLU A 298 -8.78 8.40 -35.79
N ALA A 299 -9.13 9.48 -35.10
CA ALA A 299 -9.06 10.84 -35.65
C ALA A 299 -7.63 11.22 -36.07
N LEU A 300 -6.64 10.93 -35.22
CA LEU A 300 -5.22 11.17 -35.52
C LEU A 300 -4.71 10.32 -36.69
N ARG A 301 -5.22 9.08 -36.86
CA ARG A 301 -4.89 8.22 -38.01
C ARG A 301 -5.51 8.69 -39.30
N SER A 302 -6.70 9.29 -39.26
CA SER A 302 -7.30 9.91 -40.45
C SER A 302 -6.56 11.17 -40.88
N GLU A 303 -6.14 12.01 -39.93
CA GLU A 303 -5.37 13.24 -40.24
C GLU A 303 -3.96 12.92 -40.74
N GLY A 304 -3.32 11.87 -40.22
CA GLY A 304 -2.00 11.42 -40.68
C GLY A 304 -1.96 10.73 -42.05
N ARG A 305 -3.12 10.44 -42.67
CA ARG A 305 -3.21 9.80 -43.99
C ARG A 305 -3.31 10.77 -45.17
N GLU A 306 -3.51 12.07 -44.94
CA GLU A 306 -3.65 13.05 -46.03
C GLU A 306 -2.34 13.73 -46.47
N VAL A 307 -1.19 13.41 -45.88
CA VAL A 307 0.10 14.10 -46.20
C VAL A 307 1.02 13.29 -47.13
N GLY A 308 0.52 12.25 -47.79
CA GLY A 308 1.34 11.28 -48.52
C GLY A 308 1.03 11.07 -50.00
N GLY A 309 0.46 12.05 -50.69
CA GLY A 309 0.10 11.87 -52.11
C GLY A 309 -0.04 13.16 -52.89
N GLU A 310 1.09 13.78 -53.23
CA GLU A 310 1.26 14.54 -54.48
C GLU A 310 2.75 14.53 -54.85
N SER A 311 3.08 13.64 -55.79
CA SER A 311 4.28 13.64 -56.62
C SER A 311 3.89 13.15 -58.00
#